data_AF-A0A349VRX8-F1
#
_entry.id   AF-A0A349VRX8-F1
#
_cell.length_a   1.000
_cell.length_b   1.000
_cell.length_c   1.000
_cell.angle_alpha   90.00
_cell.angle_beta   90.00
_cell.angle_gamma   90.00
#
_symmetry.space_group_name_H-M   'P 1'
#
loop_
_entity.id
_entity.type
_entity.pdbx_description
1 polymer ?
#
loop_
_entity_poly.entity_id
_entity_poly.type
_entity_poly.pdbx_seq_one_letter_code
_entity_poly.pdbx_strand_id
1 'polypeptide(L)'
;EPVLLTDDELAEVWAGQKYRQSTYLPEYKIYPTKRGEMVRSKSEVFLADMFYEMGIPYRYEQIVKTKDGKVYAPDFTLWDKKRRREVYHEHFGLVDDPDYRRDRFLKKIDEYRKSGIFFGNNLMATFEGEGSVLDMNEIRTMFERALL
;
A
#
# COMPACT_ATOMS: atom_id res chain seq x y z
N GLU A 1 -18.09 30.72 -8.48
CA GLU A 1 -18.48 29.51 -7.73
C GLU A 1 -17.26 28.61 -7.54
N PRO A 2 -17.15 27.83 -6.45
CA PRO A 2 -16.09 26.84 -6.33
C PRO A 2 -16.36 25.69 -7.31
N VAL A 3 -15.35 25.33 -8.10
CA VAL A 3 -15.40 24.18 -9.02
C VAL A 3 -15.23 22.90 -8.19
N LEU A 4 -16.24 22.03 -8.20
CA LEU A 4 -16.15 20.70 -7.61
C LEU A 4 -15.39 19.80 -8.59
N LEU A 5 -14.20 19.36 -8.21
CA LEU A 5 -13.45 18.36 -8.96
C LEU A 5 -14.21 17.02 -8.97
N THR A 6 -14.15 16.35 -10.10
CA THR A 6 -14.58 14.95 -10.27
C THR A 6 -13.68 14.01 -9.48
N ASP A 7 -14.13 12.77 -9.27
CA ASP A 7 -13.34 11.77 -8.53
C ASP A 7 -12.01 11.44 -9.23
N ASP A 8 -12.00 11.44 -10.57
CA ASP A 8 -10.80 11.21 -11.37
C ASP A 8 -9.84 12.41 -11.33
N GLU A 9 -10.35 13.65 -11.42
CA GLU A 9 -9.50 14.85 -11.25
C GLU A 9 -8.89 14.92 -9.84
N LEU A 10 -9.66 14.56 -8.80
CA LEU A 10 -9.13 14.48 -7.43
C LEU A 10 -8.04 13.42 -7.32
N ALA A 11 -8.22 12.26 -7.97
CA ALA A 11 -7.25 11.19 -8.01
C ALA A 11 -5.96 11.61 -8.72
N GLU A 12 -6.05 12.31 -9.85
CA GLU A 12 -4.91 12.85 -10.59
C GLU A 12 -4.16 13.91 -9.78
N VAL A 13 -4.89 14.84 -9.16
CA VAL A 13 -4.31 15.85 -8.28
C VAL A 13 -3.59 15.18 -7.11
N TRP A 14 -4.22 14.20 -6.45
CA TRP A 14 -3.60 13.46 -5.36
C TRP A 14 -2.37 12.68 -5.85
N ALA A 15 -2.44 11.96 -6.96
CA ALA A 15 -1.32 11.18 -7.48
C ALA A 15 -0.12 12.07 -7.88
N GLY A 16 -0.38 13.27 -8.41
CA GLY A 16 0.65 14.23 -8.84
C GLY A 16 1.29 15.05 -7.72
N GLN A 17 0.70 15.06 -6.52
CA GLN A 17 1.26 15.75 -5.37
C GLN A 17 2.57 15.10 -4.90
N LYS A 18 3.57 15.94 -4.58
CA LYS A 18 4.80 15.48 -3.94
C LYS A 18 4.51 14.88 -2.57
N TYR A 19 5.09 13.73 -2.30
CA TYR A 19 5.03 13.07 -1.00
C TYR A 19 6.45 12.71 -0.53
N ARG A 20 6.60 12.50 0.78
CA ARG A 20 7.87 12.00 1.32
C ARG A 20 7.88 10.49 1.17
N GLN A 21 8.88 9.95 0.49
CA GLN A 21 9.08 8.51 0.36
C GLN A 21 10.06 8.01 1.42
N SER A 22 9.90 6.75 1.86
CA SER A 22 10.87 6.09 2.73
C SER A 22 12.26 6.03 2.11
N THR A 23 13.26 6.43 2.89
CA THR A 23 14.70 6.32 2.58
C THR A 23 15.35 5.15 3.30
N TYR A 24 14.57 4.22 3.83
CA TYR A 24 15.10 3.02 4.48
C TYR A 24 15.80 2.14 3.44
N LEU A 25 17.05 1.74 3.67
CA LEU A 25 17.84 0.84 2.81
C LEU A 25 17.57 1.00 1.29
N PRO A 26 17.82 2.18 0.69
CA PRO A 26 17.47 2.48 -0.70
C PRO A 26 18.19 1.58 -1.71
N GLU A 27 19.32 0.99 -1.34
CA GLU A 27 20.11 0.06 -2.15
C GLU A 27 19.35 -1.22 -2.54
N TYR A 28 18.28 -1.57 -1.83
CA TYR A 28 17.44 -2.72 -2.19
C TYR A 28 16.31 -2.39 -3.17
N LYS A 29 16.11 -1.12 -3.53
CA LYS A 29 15.13 -0.72 -4.57
C LYS A 29 15.72 -0.97 -5.96
N ILE A 30 15.65 -2.23 -6.38
CA ILE A 30 16.33 -2.71 -7.61
C ILE A 30 15.37 -3.29 -8.65
N TYR A 31 14.09 -3.46 -8.33
CA TYR A 31 13.13 -4.06 -9.24
C TYR A 31 12.28 -2.97 -9.92
N PRO A 32 12.34 -2.84 -11.26
CA PRO A 32 11.56 -1.83 -11.97
C PRO A 32 10.08 -2.24 -12.13
N THR A 33 9.17 -1.29 -11.95
CA THR A 33 7.73 -1.44 -12.26
C THR A 33 7.40 -0.91 -13.66
N LYS A 34 6.23 -1.24 -14.21
CA LYS A 34 5.70 -0.66 -15.46
C LYS A 34 5.54 0.85 -15.40
N ARG A 35 5.30 1.41 -14.21
CA ARG A 35 5.20 2.85 -13.99
C ARG A 35 6.57 3.54 -13.85
N GLY A 36 7.66 2.77 -13.85
CA GLY A 36 9.03 3.26 -13.80
C GLY A 36 9.61 3.44 -12.40
N GLU A 37 8.94 2.91 -11.38
CA GLU A 37 9.42 2.94 -10.00
C GLU A 37 10.42 1.83 -9.73
N MET A 38 11.32 2.04 -8.77
CA MET A 38 12.19 0.98 -8.27
C MET A 38 11.67 0.50 -6.91
N VAL A 39 11.24 -0.76 -6.84
CA VAL A 39 10.68 -1.41 -5.64
C VAL A 39 11.62 -2.48 -5.09
N ARG A 40 11.32 -2.99 -3.89
CA ARG A 40 12.24 -3.86 -3.12
C ARG A 40 12.10 -5.34 -3.41
N SER A 41 10.96 -5.76 -3.93
CA SER A 41 10.66 -7.18 -4.15
C SER A 41 9.90 -7.41 -5.45
N LYS A 42 9.96 -8.65 -5.95
CA LYS A 42 9.16 -9.06 -7.12
C LYS A 42 7.66 -9.01 -6.84
N SER A 43 7.24 -9.36 -5.63
CA SER A 43 5.84 -9.27 -5.19
C SER A 43 5.34 -7.83 -5.23
N GLU A 44 6.15 -6.86 -4.79
CA GLU A 44 5.85 -5.43 -4.96
C GLU A 44 5.74 -5.01 -6.42
N VAL A 45 6.56 -5.55 -7.34
CA VAL A 45 6.40 -5.27 -8.78
C VAL A 45 5.02 -5.72 -9.25
N PHE A 46 4.63 -6.95 -8.93
CA PHE A 46 3.32 -7.48 -9.34
C PHE A 46 2.17 -6.65 -8.77
N LEU A 47 2.26 -6.21 -7.52
CA LEU A 47 1.26 -5.36 -6.87
C LEU A 47 1.20 -3.97 -7.51
N ALA A 48 2.34 -3.32 -7.70
CA ALA A 48 2.45 -2.00 -8.33
C ALA A 48 1.92 -1.99 -9.77
N ASP A 49 2.27 -3.01 -10.55
CA ASP A 49 1.79 -3.20 -11.92
C ASP A 49 0.29 -3.48 -11.96
N MET A 50 -0.21 -4.32 -11.05
CA MET A 50 -1.64 -4.59 -10.91
C MET A 50 -2.42 -3.31 -10.60
N PHE A 51 -1.98 -2.51 -9.61
CA PHE A 51 -2.63 -1.23 -9.29
C PHE A 51 -2.63 -0.27 -10.48
N TYR A 52 -1.51 -0.21 -11.21
CA TYR A 52 -1.38 0.60 -12.42
C TYR A 52 -2.37 0.17 -13.51
N GLU A 53 -2.44 -1.13 -13.81
CA GLU A 53 -3.37 -1.70 -14.81
C GLU A 53 -4.84 -1.50 -14.44
N MET A 54 -5.16 -1.55 -13.15
CA MET A 54 -6.51 -1.34 -12.63
C MET A 54 -6.91 0.14 -12.59
N GLY A 55 -6.00 1.06 -12.86
CA GLY A 55 -6.24 2.50 -12.71
C GLY A 55 -6.46 2.92 -11.26
N ILE A 56 -5.94 2.16 -10.29
CA ILE A 56 -5.93 2.55 -8.87
C ILE A 56 -4.75 3.51 -8.67
N PRO A 57 -4.98 4.78 -8.31
CA PRO A 57 -3.89 5.70 -8.02
C PRO A 57 -3.17 5.24 -6.76
N TYR A 58 -1.84 5.15 -6.81
CA TYR A 58 -1.02 4.77 -5.67
C TYR A 58 0.27 5.59 -5.58
N ARG A 59 0.85 5.59 -4.38
CA ARG A 59 2.18 6.10 -4.06
C ARG A 59 2.96 5.00 -3.33
N TYR A 60 4.19 4.78 -3.72
CA TYR A 60 5.02 3.70 -3.19
C TYR A 60 5.86 4.17 -2.00
N GLU A 61 5.79 3.44 -0.89
CA GLU A 61 6.45 3.75 0.39
C GLU A 61 6.27 5.20 0.87
N GLN A 62 5.07 5.76 0.73
CA GLN A 62 4.78 7.09 1.26
C GLN A 62 4.91 7.08 2.78
N ILE A 63 5.70 8.02 3.31
CA ILE A 63 5.75 8.31 4.74
C ILE A 63 4.42 8.93 5.18
N VAL A 64 3.73 8.20 6.07
CA VAL A 64 2.50 8.60 6.74
C VAL A 64 2.83 9.03 8.15
N LYS A 65 2.49 10.28 8.49
CA LYS A 65 2.58 10.79 9.86
C LYS A 65 1.23 10.62 10.55
N THR A 66 1.22 9.90 11.65
CA THR A 66 -0.01 9.56 12.36
C THR A 66 -0.30 10.57 13.46
N LYS A 67 -1.53 10.55 13.99
CA LYS A 67 -1.98 11.55 14.98
C LYS A 67 -1.17 11.52 16.27
N ASP A 68 -0.64 10.36 16.64
CA ASP A 68 0.26 10.16 17.78
C ASP A 68 1.73 10.53 17.49
N GLY A 69 2.01 11.14 16.32
CA GLY A 69 3.32 11.66 15.95
C GLY A 69 4.28 10.61 15.39
N LYS A 70 3.86 9.34 15.33
CA LYS A 70 4.64 8.26 14.71
C LYS A 70 4.65 8.38 13.20
N VAL A 71 5.62 7.70 12.61
CA VAL A 71 5.88 7.71 11.18
C VAL A 71 5.91 6.27 10.68
N TYR A 72 5.11 5.99 9.66
CA TYR A 72 5.03 4.70 9.00
C TYR A 72 5.28 4.86 7.51
N ALA A 73 5.81 3.82 6.89
CA ALA A 73 5.85 3.69 5.44
C ALA A 73 5.16 2.35 5.11
N PRO A 74 3.84 2.34 4.84
CA PRO A 74 3.22 1.19 4.21
C PRO A 74 3.84 0.98 2.82
N ASP A 75 3.80 -0.25 2.30
CA ASP A 75 4.34 -0.55 0.96
C ASP A 75 3.67 0.32 -0.10
N PHE A 76 2.35 0.46 -0.01
CA PHE A 76 1.58 1.34 -0.89
C PHE A 76 0.59 2.19 -0.11
N THR A 77 0.44 3.44 -0.51
CA THR A 77 -0.72 4.26 -0.18
C THR A 77 -1.57 4.36 -1.45
N LEU A 78 -2.83 3.96 -1.37
CA LEU A 78 -3.80 3.93 -2.45
C LEU A 78 -4.82 5.05 -2.26
N TRP A 79 -5.42 5.52 -3.36
CA TRP A 79 -6.54 6.46 -3.33
C TRP A 79 -7.86 5.77 -3.65
N ASP A 80 -8.75 5.70 -2.67
CA ASP A 80 -10.13 5.25 -2.84
C ASP A 80 -10.94 6.40 -3.45
N LYS A 81 -11.14 6.35 -4.78
CA LYS A 81 -11.87 7.38 -5.54
C LYS A 81 -13.29 7.57 -5.02
N LYS A 82 -14.00 6.45 -4.74
CA LYS A 82 -15.41 6.45 -4.30
C LYS A 82 -15.59 7.12 -2.95
N ARG A 83 -14.68 6.87 -2.01
CA ARG A 83 -14.74 7.40 -0.64
C ARG A 83 -13.85 8.62 -0.43
N ARG A 84 -13.13 9.06 -1.47
CA ARG A 84 -12.23 10.22 -1.49
C ARG A 84 -11.24 10.22 -0.31
N ARG A 85 -10.57 9.10 -0.09
CA ARG A 85 -9.67 8.91 1.05
C ARG A 85 -8.47 8.04 0.71
N GLU A 86 -7.42 8.20 1.49
CA GLU A 86 -6.28 7.28 1.45
C GLU A 86 -6.65 5.93 2.09
N VAL A 87 -6.20 4.86 1.44
CA VAL A 87 -6.22 3.49 1.97
C VAL A 87 -4.79 2.97 1.92
N TYR A 88 -4.29 2.44 3.03
CA TYR A 88 -2.95 1.91 3.13
C TYR A 88 -2.95 0.43 2.75
N HIS A 89 -1.92 -0.01 2.05
CA HIS A 89 -1.70 -1.41 1.73
C HIS A 89 -0.32 -1.85 2.20
N GLU A 90 -0.32 -2.98 2.92
CA GLU A 90 0.88 -3.61 3.45
C GLU A 90 0.92 -5.07 2.98
N HIS A 91 2.04 -5.46 2.38
CA HIS A 91 2.33 -6.79 1.90
C HIS A 91 3.29 -7.49 2.87
N PHE A 92 2.77 -8.49 3.58
CA PHE A 92 3.55 -9.29 4.51
C PHE A 92 4.17 -10.50 3.80
N GLY A 93 5.41 -10.33 3.36
CA GLY A 93 6.22 -11.38 2.75
C GLY A 93 6.83 -12.40 3.72
N LEU A 94 7.19 -13.58 3.19
CA LEU A 94 7.94 -14.67 3.85
C LEU A 94 7.33 -15.15 5.17
N VAL A 95 6.12 -15.73 5.11
CA VAL A 95 5.40 -16.24 6.28
C VAL A 95 5.89 -17.56 6.94
N ASP A 96 7.18 -17.94 6.82
CA ASP A 96 7.72 -19.25 7.30
C ASP A 96 8.63 -19.38 8.59
N ASP A 97 9.58 -18.48 8.95
CA ASP A 97 10.10 -18.22 10.36
C ASP A 97 9.07 -17.78 11.48
N PRO A 98 8.57 -18.69 12.34
CA PRO A 98 7.39 -18.44 13.20
C PRO A 98 7.60 -17.39 14.31
N ASP A 99 8.81 -17.33 14.88
CA ASP A 99 9.12 -16.49 16.04
C ASP A 99 9.38 -15.04 15.64
N TYR A 100 9.92 -14.81 14.44
CA TYR A 100 10.16 -13.46 13.94
C TYR A 100 8.87 -12.74 13.50
N ARG A 101 7.86 -13.49 13.06
CA ARG A 101 6.71 -12.94 12.34
C ARG A 101 5.48 -12.66 13.13
N ARG A 102 5.11 -13.53 14.07
CA ARG A 102 3.94 -13.25 14.91
C ARG A 102 4.14 -11.91 15.58
N ASP A 103 5.34 -11.66 16.08
CA ASP A 103 5.67 -10.42 16.75
C ASP A 103 5.78 -9.23 15.78
N ARG A 104 6.40 -9.38 14.60
CA ARG A 104 6.47 -8.29 13.60
C ARG A 104 5.11 -7.90 13.03
N PHE A 105 4.30 -8.87 12.61
CA PHE A 105 2.95 -8.63 12.11
C PHE A 105 2.06 -8.05 13.20
N LEU A 106 1.94 -8.70 14.36
CA LEU A 106 1.07 -8.23 15.44
C LEU A 106 1.52 -6.86 15.96
N LYS A 107 2.83 -6.63 16.08
CA LYS A 107 3.36 -5.31 16.47
C LYS A 107 3.03 -4.26 15.42
N LYS A 108 3.24 -4.53 14.13
CA LYS A 108 2.98 -3.56 13.05
C LYS A 108 1.48 -3.25 12.94
N ILE A 109 0.62 -4.25 13.07
CA ILE A 109 -0.84 -4.06 13.11
C ILE A 109 -1.28 -3.29 14.37
N ASP A 110 -0.73 -3.60 15.54
CA ASP A 110 -1.06 -2.86 16.77
C ASP A 110 -0.55 -1.41 16.71
N GLU A 111 0.61 -1.19 16.11
CA GLU A 111 1.16 0.12 15.82
C GLU A 111 0.25 0.93 14.89
N TYR A 112 -0.15 0.35 13.75
CA TYR A 112 -1.15 0.97 12.86
C TYR A 112 -2.44 1.31 13.60
N ARG A 113 -2.96 0.37 14.38
CA ARG A 113 -4.21 0.54 15.14
C ARG A 113 -4.12 1.69 16.13
N LYS A 114 -3.03 1.78 16.91
CA LYS A 114 -2.75 2.88 17.84
C LYS A 114 -2.69 4.24 17.13
N SER A 115 -2.37 4.22 15.86
CA SER A 115 -2.23 5.39 15.00
C SER A 115 -3.46 5.74 14.16
N GLY A 116 -4.58 5.04 14.35
CA GLY A 116 -5.83 5.28 13.61
C GLY A 116 -5.91 4.62 12.24
N ILE A 117 -5.01 3.67 11.97
CA ILE A 117 -4.99 2.85 10.75
C ILE A 117 -5.50 1.46 11.12
N PHE A 118 -6.65 1.08 10.59
CA PHE A 118 -7.39 -0.10 11.00
C PHE A 118 -7.58 -1.06 9.83
N PHE A 119 -7.25 -2.33 10.10
CA PHE A 119 -7.50 -3.43 9.17
C PHE A 119 -8.98 -3.50 8.78
N GLY A 120 -9.26 -3.67 7.49
CA GLY A 120 -10.63 -3.72 6.96
C GLY A 120 -11.34 -2.36 6.86
N ASN A 121 -10.70 -1.26 7.28
CA ASN A 121 -11.21 0.09 7.08
C ASN A 121 -10.32 0.88 6.12
N ASN A 122 -9.16 1.34 6.59
CA ASN A 122 -8.18 2.10 5.81
C ASN A 122 -6.82 1.38 5.74
N LEU A 123 -6.77 0.11 6.12
CA LEU A 123 -5.63 -0.78 5.90
C LEU A 123 -6.11 -2.07 5.22
N MET A 124 -5.54 -2.35 4.06
CA MET A 124 -5.61 -3.63 3.37
C MET A 124 -4.29 -4.36 3.58
N ALA A 125 -4.31 -5.67 3.81
CA ALA A 125 -3.08 -6.44 3.86
C ALA A 125 -3.17 -7.69 3.00
N THR A 126 -2.01 -8.08 2.47
CA THR A 126 -1.81 -9.29 1.67
C THR A 126 -0.66 -10.09 2.26
N PHE A 127 -0.64 -11.39 2.05
CA PHE A 127 0.29 -12.31 2.69
C PHE A 127 0.86 -13.30 1.66
N GLU A 128 2.12 -13.67 1.80
CA GLU A 128 2.75 -14.77 1.05
C GLU A 128 3.68 -15.61 1.95
N GLY A 129 3.74 -16.93 1.75
CA GLY A 129 4.65 -17.86 2.44
C GLY A 129 4.65 -19.27 1.84
N GLU A 130 5.40 -20.21 2.44
CA GLU A 130 5.67 -21.56 1.93
C GLU A 130 4.38 -22.34 1.64
N GLY A 131 3.32 -22.12 2.42
CA GLY A 131 2.01 -22.75 2.22
C GLY A 131 0.98 -21.94 1.43
N SER A 132 1.27 -20.68 1.09
CA SER A 132 0.34 -19.75 0.44
C SER A 132 1.08 -18.90 -0.58
N VAL A 133 1.01 -19.32 -1.84
CA VAL A 133 1.54 -18.56 -2.98
C VAL A 133 0.76 -17.25 -3.13
N LEU A 134 1.44 -16.19 -3.56
CA LEU A 134 0.82 -14.92 -3.93
C LEU A 134 -0.14 -15.11 -5.13
N ASP A 135 -1.42 -15.36 -4.85
CA ASP A 135 -2.45 -15.44 -5.90
C ASP A 135 -2.89 -14.03 -6.32
N MET A 136 -2.30 -13.56 -7.42
CA MET A 136 -2.60 -12.24 -7.96
C MET A 136 -4.05 -12.09 -8.46
N ASN A 137 -4.75 -13.18 -8.81
CA ASN A 137 -6.16 -13.10 -9.21
C ASN A 137 -7.06 -12.86 -8.00
N GLU A 138 -6.80 -13.55 -6.89
CA GLU A 138 -7.52 -13.33 -5.64
C GLU A 138 -7.27 -11.92 -5.12
N ILE A 139 -6.01 -11.49 -5.10
CA ILE A 139 -5.61 -10.14 -4.67
C ILE A 139 -6.27 -9.07 -5.56
N ARG A 140 -6.23 -9.24 -6.89
CA ARG A 140 -6.93 -8.34 -7.82
C ARG A 140 -8.40 -8.25 -7.47
N THR A 141 -9.09 -9.38 -7.31
CA THR A 141 -10.51 -9.43 -6.94
C THR A 141 -10.79 -8.71 -5.61
N MET A 142 -9.90 -8.86 -4.63
CA MET A 142 -10.00 -8.16 -3.34
C MET A 142 -9.94 -6.64 -3.51
N PHE A 143 -8.97 -6.12 -4.26
CA PHE A 143 -8.82 -4.68 -4.50
C PHE A 143 -9.93 -4.11 -5.40
N GLU A 144 -10.38 -4.85 -6.41
CA GLU A 144 -11.54 -4.48 -7.23
C GLU A 144 -12.77 -4.27 -6.36
N ARG A 145 -13.10 -5.24 -5.50
CA ARG A 145 -14.28 -5.14 -4.62
C ARG A 145 -14.17 -4.03 -3.58
N ALA A 146 -12.96 -3.73 -3.12
CA ALA A 146 -12.75 -2.75 -2.05
C ALA A 146 -12.77 -1.30 -2.57
N LEU A 147 -12.16 -1.05 -3.75
CA LEU A 147 -11.82 0.29 -4.23
C LEU A 147 -12.50 0.69 -5.54
N LEU A 148 -12.96 -0.26 -6.36
CA LEU A 148 -13.60 -0.03 -7.66
C LEU A 148 -15.08 -0.39 -7.63
#